data_AF-A0A961QNQ8-F1
#
_entry.id   AF-A0A961QNQ8-F1
#
_cell.length_a   1.000
_cell.length_b   1.000
_cell.length_c   1.000
_cell.angle_alpha   90.00
_cell.angle_beta   90.00
_cell.angle_gamma   90.00
#
_symmetry.space_group_name_H-M   'P 1'
#
loop_
_entity.id
_entity.type
_entity.pdbx_description
1 polymer ?
#
loop_
_entity_poly.entity_id
_entity_poly.type
_entity_poly.pdbx_seq_one_letter_code
_entity_poly.pdbx_strand_id
1 'polypeptide(L)'
;MRAAADPDRPVYLAPILQGGRAFKYTVLGVLWAIGTGYFWGWWLQPGHILNPYAYWAATLALIWLYAMQFYFMTVFLMAQRSVAPLPEPGRWRVAMIVTKTPSEPFEVLRHTLQAMLAQDYPHDTWLAD
;
A
#
# COMPACT_ATOMS: atom_id res chain seq x y z
N MET A 1 17.71 -14.65 0.95
CA MET A 1 17.55 -15.97 0.29
C MET A 1 16.16 -15.99 -0.35
N ARG A 2 16.05 -15.66 -1.64
CA ARG A 2 14.79 -15.88 -2.38
C ARG A 2 14.71 -17.38 -2.63
N ALA A 3 13.68 -18.05 -2.11
CA ALA A 3 13.37 -19.40 -2.54
C ALA A 3 13.30 -19.40 -4.06
N ALA A 4 13.98 -20.36 -4.71
CA ALA A 4 13.89 -20.54 -6.16
C ALA A 4 12.39 -20.64 -6.51
N ALA A 5 11.91 -19.71 -7.32
CA ALA A 5 10.52 -19.71 -7.76
C ALA A 5 10.30 -20.99 -8.56
N ASP A 6 9.36 -21.82 -8.10
CA ASP A 6 8.84 -22.96 -8.84
C ASP A 6 8.33 -22.45 -10.21
N PRO A 7 8.90 -22.91 -11.34
CA PRO A 7 8.57 -22.41 -12.67
C PRO A 7 7.10 -22.67 -13.05
N ASP A 8 6.43 -23.62 -12.41
CA ASP A 8 5.03 -23.98 -12.69
C ASP A 8 4.03 -23.25 -11.78
N ARG A 9 4.49 -22.40 -10.86
CA ARG A 9 3.59 -21.66 -9.98
C ARG A 9 3.01 -20.45 -10.74
N PRO A 10 1.68 -20.40 -10.99
CA PRO A 10 1.08 -19.26 -11.65
C PRO A 10 1.39 -17.98 -10.88
N VAL A 11 1.97 -17.00 -11.58
CA VAL A 11 2.25 -15.67 -11.04
C VAL A 11 0.92 -14.96 -10.86
N TYR A 12 0.47 -14.80 -9.61
CA TYR A 12 -0.79 -14.11 -9.29
C TYR A 12 -0.65 -12.59 -9.18
N LEU A 13 0.58 -12.09 -8.98
CA LEU A 13 0.88 -10.68 -8.77
C LEU A 13 1.93 -10.20 -9.77
N ALA A 14 1.71 -9.05 -10.37
CA ALA A 14 2.70 -8.35 -11.18
C ALA A 14 3.00 -6.95 -10.63
N PRO A 15 4.24 -6.45 -10.78
CA PRO A 15 4.57 -5.07 -10.44
C PRO A 15 3.66 -4.09 -11.20
N ILE A 16 3.19 -3.06 -10.50
CA ILE A 16 2.41 -1.97 -11.11
C ILE A 16 3.32 -1.09 -11.97
N LEU A 17 4.52 -0.78 -11.48
CA LEU A 17 5.51 -0.03 -12.22
C LEU A 17 6.29 -0.99 -13.14
N GLN A 18 6.20 -0.76 -14.45
CA GLN A 18 6.89 -1.56 -15.47
C GLN A 18 7.59 -0.65 -16.48
N GLY A 19 8.60 -1.21 -17.18
CA GLY A 19 9.32 -0.53 -18.26
C GLY A 19 9.93 0.82 -17.86
N GLY A 20 9.80 1.82 -18.74
CA GLY A 20 10.37 3.15 -18.52
C GLY A 20 9.82 3.90 -17.30
N ARG A 21 8.57 3.60 -16.87
CA ARG A 21 8.01 4.16 -15.63
C ARG A 21 8.76 3.65 -14.41
N ALA A 22 8.98 2.33 -14.34
CA ALA A 22 9.77 1.74 -13.26
C ALA A 22 11.16 2.38 -13.18
N PHE A 23 11.85 2.49 -14.31
CA PHE A 23 13.17 3.14 -14.36
C PHE A 23 13.13 4.57 -13.83
N LYS A 24 12.21 5.41 -14.32
CA LYS A 24 12.06 6.81 -13.89
C LYS A 24 11.86 6.92 -12.37
N TYR A 25 10.94 6.14 -11.81
CA TYR A 25 10.64 6.21 -10.37
C TYR A 25 11.76 5.61 -9.51
N THR A 26 12.44 4.56 -9.98
CA THR A 26 13.63 4.04 -9.31
C THR A 26 14.75 5.09 -9.26
N VAL A 27 15.02 5.80 -10.36
CA VAL A 27 16.02 6.87 -10.38
C VAL A 27 15.63 7.99 -9.40
N LEU A 28 14.37 8.42 -9.38
CA LEU A 28 13.90 9.41 -8.41
C LEU A 28 14.07 8.93 -6.96
N GLY A 29 13.77 7.66 -6.68
CA GLY A 29 13.96 7.07 -5.34
C GLY A 29 15.44 7.01 -4.93
N VAL A 30 16.34 6.69 -5.87
CA VAL A 30 17.78 6.71 -5.63
C VAL A 30 18.28 8.13 -5.35
N LEU A 31 17.85 9.12 -6.14
CA LEU A 31 18.22 10.52 -5.92
C LEU A 31 17.72 11.03 -4.57
N TRP A 32 16.49 10.68 -4.18
CA TRP A 32 15.96 10.98 -2.86
C TRP A 32 16.79 10.33 -1.75
N ALA A 33 17.19 9.06 -1.91
CA ALA A 33 18.00 8.35 -0.93
C ALA A 33 19.39 8.98 -0.75
N ILE A 34 20.01 9.42 -1.85
CA ILE A 34 21.28 10.17 -1.81
C ILE A 34 21.09 11.50 -1.07
N GLY A 35 20.07 12.27 -1.40
CA GLY A 35 19.76 13.54 -0.73
C GLY A 35 19.49 13.37 0.76
N THR A 36 18.77 12.30 1.13
CA THR A 36 18.50 11.92 2.51
C THR A 36 19.78 11.56 3.25
N GLY A 37 20.65 10.73 2.65
CA GLY A 37 21.94 10.38 3.23
C GLY A 37 22.84 11.59 3.44
N TYR A 38 22.90 12.48 2.45
CA TYR A 38 23.63 13.74 2.56
C TYR A 38 23.09 14.63 3.69
N PHE A 39 21.76 14.83 3.74
CA PHE A 39 21.12 15.62 4.80
C PHE A 39 21.42 15.08 6.19
N TRP A 40 21.26 13.77 6.41
CA TRP A 40 21.52 13.17 7.73
C TRP A 40 23.02 13.21 8.10
N GLY A 41 23.90 13.04 7.12
CA GLY A 41 25.35 13.21 7.31
C GLY A 41 25.74 14.63 7.71
N TRP A 42 25.01 15.64 7.23
CA TRP A 42 25.17 17.04 7.64
C TRP A 42 24.51 17.33 9.00
N TRP A 43 23.25 16.92 9.18
CA TRP A 43 22.43 17.21 10.37
C TRP A 43 23.05 16.69 11.66
N LEU A 44 23.63 15.48 11.62
CA LEU A 44 24.22 14.82 12.79
C LEU A 44 25.60 15.36 13.19
N GLN A 45 26.16 16.32 12.45
CA GLN A 45 27.44 16.91 12.83
C GLN A 45 27.30 17.73 14.13
N PRO A 46 28.17 17.53 15.13
CA PRO A 46 28.06 18.21 16.43
C PRO A 46 28.02 19.73 16.37
N GLY A 47 28.62 20.33 15.33
CA GLY A 47 28.66 21.78 15.12
C GLY A 47 27.29 22.43 14.90
N HIS A 48 26.24 21.65 14.63
CA HIS A 48 24.87 22.17 14.44
C HIS A 48 24.02 22.11 15.73
N ILE A 49 24.56 21.59 16.83
CA ILE A 49 23.83 21.45 18.10
C ILE A 49 23.95 22.76 18.90
N LEU A 50 23.06 23.71 18.63
CA LEU A 50 22.99 24.98 19.37
C LEU A 50 22.24 24.85 20.70
N ASN A 51 21.07 24.21 20.68
CA ASN A 51 20.26 23.91 21.86
C ASN A 51 19.88 22.42 21.83
N PRO A 52 20.34 21.61 22.79
CA PRO A 52 20.10 20.17 22.79
C PRO A 52 18.62 19.77 22.80
N TYR A 53 17.77 20.48 23.56
CA TYR A 53 16.35 20.15 23.67
C TYR A 53 15.61 20.42 22.36
N ALA A 54 15.81 21.61 21.78
CA ALA A 54 15.22 21.96 20.50
C ALA A 54 15.74 21.05 19.37
N TYR A 55 17.03 20.75 19.39
CA TYR A 55 17.68 19.85 18.44
C TYR A 55 17.05 18.45 18.48
N TRP A 56 16.87 17.85 19.66
CA TRP A 56 16.29 16.51 19.77
C TRP A 56 14.80 16.49 19.41
N ALA A 57 14.04 17.52 19.79
CA ALA A 57 12.64 17.66 19.38
C ALA A 57 12.50 17.73 17.85
N ALA A 58 13.30 18.58 17.19
CA ALA A 58 13.35 18.68 15.73
C ALA A 58 13.82 17.37 15.09
N THR A 59 14.84 16.73 15.67
CA THR A 59 15.38 15.45 15.18
C THR A 59 14.32 14.36 15.21
N LEU A 60 13.53 14.25 16.28
CA LEU A 60 12.46 13.25 16.37
C LEU A 60 11.37 13.49 15.31
N ALA A 61 10.98 14.76 15.10
CA ALA A 61 10.04 15.12 14.04
C ALA A 61 10.59 14.78 12.64
N LEU A 62 11.89 15.02 12.41
CA LEU A 62 12.56 14.65 11.17
C LEU A 62 12.63 13.14 10.98
N ILE A 63 12.98 12.37 12.02
CA ILE A 63 12.97 10.89 11.98
C ILE A 63 11.59 10.40 11.56
N TRP A 64 10.53 10.90 12.21
CA TRP A 64 9.16 10.53 11.87
C TRP A 64 8.81 10.87 10.42
N LEU A 65 9.16 12.08 9.97
CA LEU A 65 8.93 12.55 8.61
C LEU A 65 9.65 11.67 7.56
N TYR A 66 10.93 11.36 7.79
CA TYR A 66 11.71 10.49 6.90
C TYR A 66 11.23 9.03 6.95
N ALA A 67 10.79 8.54 8.11
CA ALA A 67 10.20 7.21 8.23
C ALA A 67 8.93 7.09 7.40
N MET A 68 8.05 8.11 7.44
CA MET A 68 6.86 8.17 6.58
C MET A 68 7.22 8.21 5.10
N GLN A 69 8.18 9.06 4.71
CA GLN A 69 8.63 9.12 3.32
C GLN A 69 9.18 7.76 2.84
N PHE A 70 10.03 7.12 3.65
CA PHE A 70 10.62 5.82 3.33
C PHE A 70 9.53 4.73 3.22
N TYR A 71 8.57 4.71 4.13
CA TYR A 71 7.42 3.82 4.08
C TYR A 71 6.62 3.99 2.79
N PHE A 72 6.19 5.22 2.46
CA PHE A 72 5.39 5.45 1.26
C PHE A 72 6.17 5.18 -0.03
N MET A 73 7.45 5.56 -0.07
CA MET A 73 8.30 5.29 -1.23
C MET A 73 8.51 3.79 -1.44
N THR A 74 8.74 3.01 -0.38
CA THR A 74 8.89 1.55 -0.48
C THR A 74 7.58 0.89 -0.91
N VAL A 75 6.45 1.22 -0.28
CA VAL A 75 5.14 0.69 -0.69
C VAL A 75 4.85 1.04 -2.15
N PHE A 76 5.13 2.27 -2.58
CA PHE A 76 4.90 2.70 -3.96
C PHE A 76 5.80 1.98 -4.98
N LEU A 77 7.10 1.91 -4.72
CA LEU A 77 8.06 1.27 -5.64
C LEU A 77 7.88 -0.24 -5.72
N MET A 78 7.38 -0.86 -4.64
CA MET A 78 7.11 -2.30 -4.55
C MET A 78 5.65 -2.65 -4.85
N ALA A 79 4.83 -1.69 -5.29
CA ALA A 79 3.41 -1.91 -5.48
C ALA A 79 3.14 -3.00 -6.53
N GLN A 80 2.30 -3.96 -6.17
CA GLN A 80 1.89 -5.08 -7.02
C GLN A 80 0.38 -5.07 -7.23
N ARG A 81 -0.05 -5.60 -8.37
CA ARG A 81 -1.46 -5.81 -8.70
C ARG A 81 -1.71 -7.27 -9.04
N SER A 82 -2.94 -7.72 -8.80
CA SER A 82 -3.41 -9.01 -9.31
C SER A 82 -3.33 -9.05 -10.84
N VAL A 83 -2.86 -10.16 -11.39
CA VAL A 83 -2.94 -10.46 -12.83
C VAL A 83 -4.05 -11.46 -13.15
N ALA A 84 -5.00 -11.65 -12.22
CA ALA A 84 -6.19 -12.43 -12.50
C ALA A 84 -6.89 -11.88 -13.75
N PRO A 85 -7.38 -12.77 -14.65
CA PRO A 85 -8.19 -12.32 -15.77
C PRO A 85 -9.41 -11.58 -15.26
N LEU A 86 -9.93 -10.66 -16.08
CA LEU A 86 -11.20 -10.02 -15.79
C LEU A 86 -12.26 -11.10 -15.55
N PRO A 87 -13.14 -10.93 -14.55
CA PRO A 87 -14.22 -11.88 -14.33
C PRO A 87 -15.12 -11.89 -15.56
N GLU A 88 -15.24 -13.05 -16.20
CA GLU A 88 -16.19 -13.29 -17.27
C GLU A 88 -17.59 -13.48 -16.65
N PRO A 89 -18.60 -12.66 -17.01
CA PRO A 89 -19.96 -12.81 -16.49
C PRO A 89 -20.47 -14.25 -16.63
N GLY A 90 -20.92 -14.84 -15.53
CA GLY A 90 -21.47 -16.20 -15.51
C GLY A 90 -20.45 -17.34 -15.48
N ARG A 91 -19.14 -17.06 -15.57
CA ARG A 91 -18.10 -18.10 -15.46
C ARG A 91 -17.99 -18.66 -14.04
N TRP A 92 -18.23 -17.81 -13.05
CA TRP A 92 -18.11 -18.17 -11.64
C TRP A 92 -19.41 -17.89 -10.90
N ARG A 93 -19.80 -18.81 -10.03
CA ARG A 93 -20.82 -18.56 -9.01
C ARG A 93 -20.19 -17.72 -7.90
N VAL A 94 -20.69 -16.52 -7.69
CA VAL A 94 -20.16 -15.55 -6.72
C VAL A 94 -21.14 -15.40 -5.56
N ALA A 95 -20.62 -15.46 -4.33
CA ALA A 95 -21.34 -15.05 -3.15
C ALA A 95 -20.70 -13.76 -2.62
N MET A 96 -21.47 -12.68 -2.53
CA MET A 96 -21.07 -11.46 -1.84
C MET A 96 -21.55 -11.54 -0.40
N ILE A 97 -20.62 -11.56 0.54
CA ILE A 97 -20.91 -11.74 1.97
C ILE A 97 -20.46 -10.48 2.71
N VAL A 98 -21.34 -9.92 3.53
CA VAL A 98 -21.00 -8.85 4.47
C VAL A 98 -21.25 -9.32 5.90
N THR A 99 -20.33 -8.97 6.81
CA THR A 99 -20.49 -9.22 8.24
C THR A 99 -21.07 -7.99 8.93
N LYS A 100 -21.96 -8.16 9.90
CA LYS A 100 -22.47 -7.07 10.75
C LYS A 100 -22.07 -7.33 12.20
N THR A 101 -21.70 -6.27 12.93
CA THR A 101 -21.51 -6.39 14.40
C THR A 101 -22.84 -6.14 15.14
N PRO A 102 -23.06 -6.71 16.34
CA PRO A 102 -24.32 -6.49 17.07
C PRO A 102 -24.62 -5.02 17.36
N SER A 103 -23.59 -4.19 17.54
CA SER A 103 -23.71 -2.75 17.82
C SER A 103 -23.84 -1.87 16.58
N GLU A 104 -23.69 -2.41 15.38
CA GLU A 104 -23.77 -1.64 14.14
C GLU A 104 -25.23 -1.32 13.78
N PRO A 105 -25.60 -0.03 13.62
CA PRO A 105 -26.94 0.36 13.19
C PRO A 105 -27.27 -0.19 11.80
N PHE A 106 -28.50 -0.67 11.62
CA PHE A 106 -28.95 -1.21 10.33
C PHE A 106 -28.85 -0.20 9.17
N GLU A 107 -28.93 1.10 9.45
CA GLU A 107 -28.81 2.14 8.43
C GLU A 107 -27.45 2.10 7.71
N VAL A 108 -26.36 1.83 8.45
CA VAL A 108 -25.01 1.68 7.87
C VAL A 108 -24.95 0.45 6.98
N LEU A 109 -25.44 -0.70 7.48
CA LEU A 109 -25.47 -1.94 6.74
C LEU A 109 -26.35 -1.86 5.48
N ARG A 110 -27.47 -1.12 5.54
CA ARG A 110 -28.42 -0.99 4.43
C ARG A 110 -27.74 -0.43 3.17
N HIS A 111 -26.89 0.58 3.31
CA HIS A 111 -26.17 1.15 2.17
C HIS A 111 -25.26 0.11 1.51
N THR A 112 -24.55 -0.68 2.32
CA THR A 112 -23.70 -1.77 1.82
C THR A 112 -24.52 -2.85 1.11
N LEU A 113 -25.64 -3.29 1.71
CA LEU A 113 -26.51 -4.30 1.10
C LEU A 113 -27.15 -3.82 -0.21
N GLN A 114 -27.59 -2.57 -0.27
CA GLN A 114 -28.13 -1.98 -1.51
C GLN A 114 -27.06 -1.91 -2.60
N ALA A 115 -25.82 -1.55 -2.26
CA ALA A 115 -24.71 -1.53 -3.20
C ALA A 115 -24.31 -2.93 -3.68
N MET A 116 -24.36 -3.94 -2.80
CA MET A 116 -24.15 -5.35 -3.16
C MET A 116 -25.22 -5.83 -4.16
N LEU A 117 -26.50 -5.64 -3.83
CA LEU A 117 -27.62 -6.03 -4.70
C LEU A 117 -27.61 -5.33 -6.07
N ALA A 118 -27.05 -4.12 -6.15
CA ALA A 118 -26.96 -3.35 -7.39
C ALA A 118 -25.77 -3.74 -8.30
N GLN A 119 -24.93 -4.71 -7.91
CA GLN A 119 -23.82 -5.15 -8.76
C GLN A 119 -24.33 -5.93 -9.99
N ASP A 120 -23.85 -5.57 -11.18
CA ASP A 120 -24.28 -6.17 -12.46
C ASP A 120 -23.85 -7.64 -12.64
N TYR A 121 -22.84 -8.11 -11.91
CA TYR A 121 -22.33 -9.48 -12.03
C TYR A 121 -23.27 -10.47 -11.33
N PRO A 122 -23.66 -11.63 -11.93
CA PRO A 122 -24.54 -12.61 -11.27
C PRO A 122 -23.98 -13.12 -9.94
N HIS A 123 -24.68 -12.85 -8.84
CA HIS A 123 -24.21 -13.20 -7.50
C HIS A 123 -25.36 -13.47 -6.51
N ASP A 124 -25.05 -14.22 -5.46
CA ASP A 124 -25.89 -14.36 -4.27
C ASP A 124 -25.41 -13.36 -3.19
N THR A 125 -26.32 -12.61 -2.58
CA THR A 125 -25.99 -11.68 -1.48
C THR A 125 -26.34 -12.31 -0.12
N TRP A 126 -25.38 -12.34 0.79
CA TRP A 126 -25.52 -12.90 2.13
C TRP A 126 -25.10 -11.90 3.21
N LEU A 127 -25.90 -11.85 4.27
CA LEU A 127 -25.57 -11.16 5.51
C LEU A 127 -25.17 -12.20 6.56
N ALA A 128 -23.95 -12.08 7.08
CA ALA A 128 -23.47 -12.85 8.23
C ALA A 128 -23.57 -11.97 9.49
N ASP A 129 -24.68 -12.08 10.20
CA ASP A 129 -24.98 -11.37 11.47
C ASP A 129 -24.82 -12.32 12.67
#